data_AF-A0A931TCM2-F1
#
_entry.id   AF-A0A931TCM2-F1
#
_cell.length_a   1.000
_cell.length_b   1.000
_cell.length_c   1.000
_cell.angle_alpha   90.00
_cell.angle_beta   90.00
_cell.angle_gamma   90.00
#
_symmetry.space_group_name_H-M   'P 1'
#
loop_
_entity.id
_entity.type
_entity.pdbx_description
1 polymer ?
#
loop_
_entity_poly.entity_id
_entity_poly.type
_entity_poly.pdbx_seq_one_letter_code
_entity_poly.pdbx_strand_id
1 'polypeptide(L)'
;MGVTHLALDGEYFLGPEEALARQEARLQGCRRCKLCQGRTTVVFGSGSARADFVCIGEGPGADEDAQGKPFVGRAGQLLTKMLEAIKLSRDEVYICNTVKCFISPRVLIYTADGYRPIKDIEVGDLVLTHRGRFRPVVYVRPREVLPGGSEVIRLSIQSEDGNRRPVRMTVTPEHPFLVNGVWKAAREIKKGDSIATLADRCEVCGRTFFVRYDRYDARTYRTCSARCHNKRVFHSPDARDKVRRTMRAQYADGRRDANTIALRANDKTRQLVAAGQAKIQRLTTAERQRSRIALAAKITAGVRRGMTGFGEATLKTVLDRLGVEYVHLFALPNSAWLFDFCLPTDKILIEVRGPGFGPGGEQRALEKEQLARDHGYLVVNLWWLQIETFPDAVEELLRRVLKTHRGEYVFMDATVIDVESRQTRRDFPLYNIGVEDDESYIAAGVVSHNCRPPGNRNPEADELATCAPFLQAQLGVIQPKVILSLGSVATQALLGTREPIGKLRGRVHPFGNAVLIPTFHPAFLLRNPGPEYKRMAYEDLKLARREYDARRTR
;
A
#
# COMPACT_ATOMS: atom_id res chain seq x y z
N MET A 1 21.30 -10.91 42.41
CA MET A 1 20.89 -12.30 42.13
C MET A 1 21.76 -13.35 42.82
N GLY A 2 22.67 -13.00 43.75
CA GLY A 2 23.43 -14.00 44.52
C GLY A 2 24.42 -14.85 43.71
N VAL A 3 24.79 -14.40 42.51
CA VAL A 3 25.74 -15.14 41.65
C VAL A 3 27.15 -14.62 41.92
N THR A 4 28.02 -15.51 42.41
CA THR A 4 29.43 -15.22 42.74
C THR A 4 30.40 -15.66 41.66
N HIS A 5 29.98 -16.57 40.77
CA HIS A 5 30.70 -16.96 39.57
C HIS A 5 29.74 -17.10 38.38
N LEU A 6 30.13 -16.53 37.24
CA LEU A 6 29.45 -16.67 35.97
C LEU A 6 30.37 -17.47 35.04
N ALA A 7 29.98 -18.68 34.69
CA ALA A 7 30.68 -19.52 33.72
C ALA A 7 30.54 -18.87 32.33
N LEU A 8 31.65 -18.37 31.77
CA LEU A 8 31.69 -17.72 30.44
C LEU A 8 31.88 -18.74 29.29
N ASP A 9 31.98 -20.01 29.64
CA ASP A 9 32.19 -21.17 28.80
C ASP A 9 30.85 -21.72 28.26
N GLY A 10 30.32 -21.04 27.25
CA GLY A 10 29.21 -21.52 26.42
C GLY A 10 28.93 -20.60 25.23
N GLU A 11 28.17 -21.09 24.25
CA GLU A 11 27.73 -20.44 22.99
C GLU A 11 26.85 -19.18 23.17
N TYR A 12 27.02 -18.43 24.27
CA TYR A 12 26.16 -17.30 24.65
C TYR A 12 26.64 -15.96 24.11
N PHE A 13 27.89 -15.85 23.64
CA PHE A 13 28.41 -14.66 22.96
C PHE A 13 28.54 -14.93 21.47
N LEU A 14 27.47 -14.63 20.72
CA LEU A 14 27.56 -14.60 19.26
C LEU A 14 28.60 -13.55 18.86
N GLY A 15 29.55 -13.95 18.01
CA GLY A 15 30.42 -12.98 17.35
C GLY A 15 29.58 -11.98 16.53
N PRO A 16 30.08 -10.75 16.28
CA PRO A 16 29.33 -9.75 15.53
C PRO A 16 28.81 -10.25 14.18
N GLU A 17 29.59 -11.09 13.48
CA GLU A 17 29.18 -11.72 12.22
C GLU A 17 27.92 -12.60 12.40
N GLU A 18 27.93 -13.50 13.39
CA GLU A 18 26.82 -14.42 13.65
C GLU A 18 25.59 -13.68 14.20
N ALA A 19 25.80 -12.67 15.04
CA ALA A 19 24.74 -11.83 15.56
C ALA A 19 24.00 -11.08 14.43
N LEU A 20 24.73 -10.49 13.47
CA LEU A 20 24.14 -9.85 12.30
C LEU A 20 23.45 -10.86 11.38
N ALA A 21 24.06 -12.02 11.13
CA ALA A 21 23.45 -13.08 10.31
C ALA A 21 22.12 -13.57 10.91
N ARG A 22 22.05 -13.77 12.23
CA ARG A 22 20.78 -14.12 12.91
C ARG A 22 19.76 -13.00 12.84
N GLN A 23 20.18 -11.74 12.93
CA GLN A 23 19.27 -10.60 12.74
C GLN A 23 18.70 -10.56 11.33
N GLU A 24 19.54 -10.77 10.31
CA GLU A 24 19.13 -10.84 8.91
C GLU A 24 18.13 -11.97 8.67
N ALA A 25 18.44 -13.19 9.14
CA ALA A 25 17.54 -14.35 9.02
C ALA A 25 16.17 -14.10 9.66
N ARG A 26 16.12 -13.45 10.84
CA ARG A 26 14.87 -13.08 11.52
C ARG A 26 14.06 -12.02 10.76
N LEU A 27 14.71 -11.23 9.93
CA LEU A 27 14.08 -10.18 9.14
C LEU A 27 13.57 -10.67 7.79
N GLN A 28 14.09 -11.78 7.29
CA GLN A 28 13.56 -12.40 6.08
C GLN A 28 12.08 -12.74 6.28
N GLY A 29 11.24 -12.32 5.32
CA GLY A 29 9.78 -12.46 5.42
C GLY A 29 9.07 -11.48 6.36
N CYS A 30 9.72 -10.43 6.89
CA CYS A 30 9.12 -9.45 7.80
C CYS A 30 7.83 -8.79 7.26
N ARG A 31 6.68 -8.92 7.94
CA ARG A 31 5.39 -8.33 7.52
C ARG A 31 4.95 -7.10 8.34
N ARG A 32 5.86 -6.50 9.11
CA ARG A 32 5.52 -5.46 10.11
C ARG A 32 5.06 -4.11 9.54
N CYS A 33 5.32 -3.82 8.26
CA CYS A 33 4.82 -2.61 7.60
C CYS A 33 4.42 -2.88 6.14
N LYS A 34 3.67 -1.95 5.55
CA LYS A 34 3.14 -2.03 4.18
C LYS A 34 4.19 -2.21 3.07
N LEU A 35 5.45 -1.85 3.33
CA LEU A 35 6.53 -2.06 2.36
C LEU A 35 6.84 -3.54 2.10
N CYS A 36 6.38 -4.46 2.94
CA CYS A 36 6.51 -5.90 2.71
C CYS A 36 5.79 -6.40 1.46
N GLN A 37 4.80 -5.65 0.97
CA GLN A 37 4.01 -6.02 -0.22
C GLN A 37 4.74 -5.71 -1.52
N GLY A 38 5.67 -4.76 -1.51
CA GLY A 38 6.28 -4.20 -2.72
C GLY A 38 7.75 -4.55 -2.94
N ARG A 39 8.39 -5.25 -2.00
CA ARG A 39 9.80 -5.64 -2.04
C ARG A 39 9.95 -7.09 -2.53
N THR A 40 11.01 -7.40 -3.25
CA THR A 40 11.39 -8.78 -3.57
C THR A 40 12.06 -9.44 -2.37
N THR A 41 13.00 -8.74 -1.71
CA THR A 41 13.66 -9.24 -0.51
C THR A 41 13.95 -8.11 0.48
N VAL A 42 14.39 -8.46 1.69
CA VAL A 42 14.87 -7.48 2.66
C VAL A 42 16.33 -7.18 2.37
N VAL A 43 16.63 -5.89 2.17
CA VAL A 43 17.99 -5.38 2.01
C VAL A 43 18.54 -5.01 3.38
N PHE A 44 19.20 -5.94 4.05
CA PHE A 44 19.58 -5.82 5.45
C PHE A 44 20.77 -4.85 5.68
N GLY A 45 21.91 -5.17 5.08
CA GLY A 45 23.19 -4.47 5.23
C GLY A 45 24.31 -5.28 4.58
N SER A 46 25.47 -4.67 4.32
CA SER A 46 26.64 -5.38 3.78
C SER A 46 27.94 -4.74 4.25
N GLY A 47 29.00 -5.53 4.38
CA GLY A 47 30.32 -5.08 4.80
C GLY A 47 30.74 -5.70 6.14
N SER A 48 31.76 -5.15 6.79
CA SER A 48 32.30 -5.72 8.03
C SER A 48 31.34 -5.58 9.21
N ALA A 49 31.09 -6.68 9.91
CA ALA A 49 30.32 -6.69 11.16
C ALA A 49 31.03 -5.97 12.32
N ARG A 50 32.33 -5.71 12.17
CA ARG A 50 33.20 -5.03 13.14
C ARG A 50 33.61 -3.64 12.66
N ALA A 51 32.83 -3.05 11.76
CA ALA A 51 33.17 -1.79 11.13
C ALA A 51 33.09 -0.62 12.13
N ASP A 52 34.23 0.05 12.33
CA ASP A 52 34.29 1.33 13.05
C ASP A 52 33.60 2.48 12.27
N PHE A 53 33.35 2.29 10.97
CA PHE A 53 32.74 3.27 10.06
C PHE A 53 31.49 2.69 9.38
N VAL A 54 30.34 3.35 9.57
CA VAL A 54 29.06 2.91 9.00
C VAL A 54 28.48 3.96 8.06
N CYS A 55 28.02 3.55 6.88
CA CYS A 55 27.22 4.39 5.98
C CYS A 55 25.74 4.03 6.08
N ILE A 56 24.87 5.03 6.25
CA ILE A 56 23.41 4.83 6.36
C ILE A 56 22.67 5.66 5.33
N GLY A 57 22.03 4.99 4.37
CA GLY A 57 21.12 5.58 3.38
C GLY A 57 19.65 5.60 3.81
N GLU A 58 18.79 6.13 2.93
CA GLU A 58 17.35 6.28 3.20
C GLU A 58 16.59 4.96 3.13
N GLY A 59 16.67 4.27 1.98
CA GLY A 59 15.95 3.04 1.68
C GLY A 59 16.50 2.44 0.39
N PRO A 60 16.31 1.13 0.16
CA PRO A 60 16.93 0.48 -0.98
C PRO A 60 16.35 0.96 -2.31
N GLY A 61 17.19 0.89 -3.35
CA GLY A 61 16.79 1.02 -4.76
C GLY A 61 16.33 -0.31 -5.37
N ALA A 62 15.85 -0.28 -6.62
CA ALA A 62 15.34 -1.48 -7.30
C ALA A 62 16.42 -2.56 -7.49
N ASP A 63 17.65 -2.16 -7.86
CA ASP A 63 18.78 -3.09 -8.02
C ASP A 63 19.16 -3.74 -6.68
N GLU A 64 19.01 -2.98 -5.59
CA GLU A 64 19.32 -3.43 -4.23
C GLU A 64 18.25 -4.40 -3.73
N ASP A 65 16.99 -4.13 -4.02
CA ASP A 65 15.85 -5.02 -3.74
C ASP A 65 15.97 -6.35 -4.46
N ALA A 66 16.41 -6.34 -5.73
CA ALA A 66 16.59 -7.55 -6.51
C ALA A 66 17.77 -8.40 -6.02
N GLN A 67 18.84 -7.75 -5.55
CA GLN A 67 20.08 -8.43 -5.14
C GLN A 67 20.19 -8.67 -3.63
N GLY A 68 19.28 -8.11 -2.81
CA GLY A 68 19.35 -8.14 -1.35
C GLY A 68 20.49 -7.34 -0.73
N LYS A 69 21.28 -6.61 -1.54
CA LYS A 69 22.49 -5.89 -1.09
C LYS A 69 22.34 -4.38 -1.27
N PRO A 70 22.68 -3.57 -0.25
CA PRO A 70 22.53 -2.13 -0.32
C PRO A 70 23.61 -1.47 -1.20
N PHE A 71 23.25 -0.37 -1.85
CA PHE A 71 24.18 0.42 -2.66
C PHE A 71 24.95 -0.41 -3.71
N VAL A 72 24.24 -1.20 -4.52
CA VAL A 72 24.80 -1.96 -5.66
C VAL A 72 24.58 -1.27 -7.02
N GLY A 73 23.59 -0.37 -7.12
CA GLY A 73 23.33 0.41 -8.34
C GLY A 73 24.30 1.58 -8.54
N ARG A 74 23.99 2.51 -9.45
CA ARG A 74 24.85 3.67 -9.76
C ARG A 74 25.17 4.58 -8.56
N ALA A 75 24.20 4.79 -7.68
CA ALA A 75 24.45 5.51 -6.42
C ALA A 75 25.46 4.78 -5.54
N GLY A 76 25.45 3.44 -5.58
CA GLY A 76 26.41 2.59 -4.92
C GLY A 76 27.81 2.67 -5.50
N GLN A 77 27.94 2.69 -6.83
CA GLN A 77 29.23 2.90 -7.50
C GLN A 77 29.86 4.25 -7.11
N LEU A 78 29.05 5.31 -6.99
CA LEU A 78 29.55 6.60 -6.50
C LEU A 78 29.91 6.54 -5.01
N LEU A 79 29.13 5.85 -4.18
CA LEU A 79 29.48 5.64 -2.77
C LEU A 79 30.83 4.93 -2.63
N THR A 80 31.10 3.93 -3.47
CA THR A 80 32.41 3.26 -3.53
C THR A 80 33.53 4.28 -3.78
N LYS A 81 33.39 5.12 -4.81
CA LYS A 81 34.37 6.18 -5.12
C LYS A 81 34.52 7.20 -3.98
N MET A 82 33.43 7.50 -3.27
CA MET A 82 33.46 8.40 -2.10
C MET A 82 34.27 7.80 -0.95
N LEU A 83 34.13 6.50 -0.69
CA LEU A 83 34.92 5.79 0.31
C LEU A 83 36.40 5.69 -0.09
N GLU A 84 36.67 5.35 -1.35
CA GLU A 84 38.03 5.31 -1.90
C GLU A 84 38.74 6.67 -1.77
N ALA A 85 38.03 7.77 -2.00
CA ALA A 85 38.56 9.13 -1.87
C ALA A 85 39.01 9.48 -0.44
N ILE A 86 38.53 8.74 0.57
CA ILE A 86 38.99 8.81 1.96
C ILE A 86 39.73 7.57 2.40
N LYS A 87 40.26 6.78 1.47
CA LYS A 87 41.08 5.59 1.73
C LYS A 87 40.37 4.55 2.62
N LEU A 88 39.09 4.30 2.34
CA LEU A 88 38.31 3.20 2.92
C LEU A 88 37.77 2.33 1.78
N SER A 89 37.76 1.02 1.98
CA SER A 89 37.11 0.06 1.07
C SER A 89 35.72 -0.31 1.57
N ARG A 90 34.91 -0.92 0.70
CA ARG A 90 33.56 -1.41 1.06
C ARG A 90 33.58 -2.54 2.09
N ASP A 91 34.67 -3.31 2.14
CA ASP A 91 34.79 -4.45 3.03
C ASP A 91 35.19 -4.02 4.45
N GLU A 92 35.84 -2.85 4.60
CA GLU A 92 36.21 -2.26 5.88
C GLU A 92 35.07 -1.50 6.58
N VAL A 93 34.07 -1.07 5.81
CA VAL A 93 32.91 -0.33 6.32
C VAL A 93 31.68 -1.23 6.38
N TYR A 94 30.65 -0.78 7.09
CA TYR A 94 29.32 -1.39 6.99
C TYR A 94 28.34 -0.42 6.34
N ILE A 95 27.57 -0.90 5.38
CA ILE A 95 26.64 -0.08 4.58
C ILE A 95 25.24 -0.64 4.78
N CYS A 96 24.29 0.22 5.13
CA CYS A 96 22.88 -0.16 5.23
C CYS A 96 21.95 1.04 4.99
N ASN A 97 20.64 0.82 5.14
CA ASN A 97 19.61 1.86 4.97
C ASN A 97 18.74 2.00 6.24
N THR A 98 18.10 3.16 6.42
CA THR A 98 17.15 3.40 7.52
C THR A 98 15.91 2.51 7.39
N VAL A 99 15.42 2.32 6.18
CA VAL A 99 14.40 1.31 5.85
C VAL A 99 15.03 0.18 5.05
N LYS A 100 14.70 -1.07 5.36
CA LYS A 100 15.28 -2.27 4.72
C LYS A 100 14.50 -2.79 3.51
N CYS A 101 13.36 -2.18 3.21
CA CYS A 101 12.42 -2.64 2.19
C CYS A 101 12.35 -1.65 1.04
N PHE A 102 12.28 -2.14 -0.19
CA PHE A 102 12.13 -1.30 -1.38
C PHE A 102 10.79 -0.58 -1.41
N ILE A 103 10.84 0.69 -1.77
CA ILE A 103 9.66 1.53 -1.93
C ILE A 103 9.28 1.49 -3.40
N SER A 104 8.43 0.52 -3.76
CA SER A 104 7.96 0.34 -5.13
C SER A 104 7.29 1.60 -5.70
N PRO A 105 7.49 1.89 -7.00
CA PRO A 105 6.60 2.77 -7.76
C PRO A 105 5.15 2.34 -7.59
N ARG A 106 4.31 3.31 -7.19
CA ARG A 106 2.88 3.12 -6.86
C ARG A 106 1.96 3.33 -8.08
N VAL A 107 2.46 3.32 -9.31
CA VAL A 107 1.57 3.46 -10.47
C VAL A 107 0.79 2.16 -10.60
N LEU A 108 -0.50 2.21 -10.27
CA LEU A 108 -1.39 1.07 -10.30
C LEU A 108 -2.11 1.02 -11.64
N ILE A 109 -2.04 -0.11 -12.33
CA ILE A 109 -2.76 -0.43 -13.56
C ILE A 109 -4.01 -1.21 -13.21
N TYR A 110 -5.14 -0.86 -13.82
CA TYR A 110 -6.39 -1.61 -13.62
C TYR A 110 -6.40 -2.87 -14.48
N THR A 111 -6.20 -4.02 -13.83
CA THR A 111 -6.24 -5.36 -14.45
C THR A 111 -7.59 -6.04 -14.19
N ALA A 112 -7.87 -7.15 -14.89
CA ALA A 112 -9.12 -7.90 -14.73
C ALA A 112 -9.39 -8.32 -13.28
N ASP A 113 -8.33 -8.59 -12.52
CA ASP A 113 -8.37 -9.02 -11.12
C ASP A 113 -8.28 -7.83 -10.13
N GLY A 114 -8.27 -6.60 -10.66
CA GLY A 114 -8.14 -5.36 -9.91
C GLY A 114 -6.82 -4.63 -10.16
N TYR A 115 -6.51 -3.66 -9.30
CA TYR A 115 -5.32 -2.82 -9.48
C TYR A 115 -4.05 -3.56 -9.09
N ARG A 116 -3.09 -3.64 -10.02
CA ARG A 116 -1.73 -4.14 -9.78
C ARG A 116 -0.70 -3.05 -10.06
N PRO A 117 0.43 -2.99 -9.33
CA PRO A 117 1.53 -2.10 -9.70
C PRO A 117 2.01 -2.39 -11.13
N ILE A 118 2.33 -1.34 -11.91
CA ILE A 118 2.79 -1.48 -13.31
C ILE A 118 4.03 -2.39 -13.46
N LYS A 119 4.85 -2.49 -12.40
CA LYS A 119 6.03 -3.35 -12.37
C LYS A 119 5.69 -4.85 -12.28
N ASP A 120 4.48 -5.19 -11.86
CA ASP A 120 3.99 -6.56 -11.65
C ASP A 120 3.01 -6.96 -12.79
N ILE A 121 3.01 -6.19 -13.88
CA ILE A 121 2.27 -6.49 -15.10
C ILE A 121 3.15 -7.29 -16.03
N GLU A 122 2.61 -8.39 -16.54
CA GLU A 122 3.25 -9.35 -17.44
C GLU A 122 2.54 -9.39 -18.79
N VAL A 123 3.22 -9.90 -19.81
CA VAL A 123 2.61 -10.13 -21.13
C VAL A 123 1.48 -11.15 -20.98
N GLY A 124 0.31 -10.85 -21.57
CA GLY A 124 -0.90 -11.65 -21.44
C GLY A 124 -1.86 -11.15 -20.36
N ASP A 125 -1.41 -10.31 -19.43
CA ASP A 125 -2.29 -9.72 -18.42
C ASP A 125 -3.41 -8.89 -19.07
N LEU A 126 -4.64 -9.07 -18.60
CA LEU A 126 -5.78 -8.32 -19.09
C LEU A 126 -5.88 -6.97 -18.37
N VAL A 127 -5.81 -5.86 -19.12
CA VAL A 127 -5.94 -4.49 -18.61
C VAL A 127 -7.13 -3.75 -19.22
N LEU A 128 -7.78 -2.89 -18.45
CA LEU A 128 -8.95 -2.14 -18.93
C LEU A 128 -8.53 -0.98 -19.84
N THR A 129 -9.08 -0.95 -21.04
CA THR A 129 -8.91 0.13 -22.03
C THR A 129 -9.91 1.27 -21.83
N HIS A 130 -9.65 2.42 -22.47
CA HIS A 130 -10.60 3.55 -22.50
C HIS A 130 -11.95 3.22 -23.15
N ARG A 131 -12.02 2.12 -23.91
CA ARG A 131 -13.25 1.62 -24.54
C ARG A 131 -14.09 0.74 -23.62
N GLY A 132 -13.69 0.58 -22.36
CA GLY A 132 -14.42 -0.22 -21.38
C GLY A 132 -14.28 -1.73 -21.61
N ARG A 133 -13.21 -2.18 -22.27
CA ARG A 133 -12.93 -3.61 -22.53
C ARG A 133 -11.57 -3.99 -22.02
N PHE A 134 -11.43 -5.23 -21.54
CA PHE A 134 -10.12 -5.78 -21.20
C PHE A 134 -9.39 -6.27 -22.44
N ARG A 135 -8.12 -5.91 -22.52
CA ARG A 135 -7.23 -6.36 -23.60
C ARG A 135 -5.92 -6.89 -23.02
N PRO A 136 -5.34 -7.93 -23.62
CA PRO A 136 -4.07 -8.47 -23.18
C PRO A 136 -2.96 -7.46 -23.37
N VAL A 137 -2.04 -7.43 -22.41
CA VAL A 137 -0.76 -6.75 -22.53
C VAL A 137 0.07 -7.51 -23.55
N VAL A 138 0.42 -6.87 -24.66
CA VAL A 138 1.17 -7.49 -25.76
C VAL A 138 2.68 -7.39 -25.58
N TYR A 139 3.15 -6.41 -24.79
CA TYR A 139 4.54 -6.30 -24.40
C TYR A 139 4.70 -5.54 -23.08
N VAL A 140 5.78 -5.83 -22.36
CA VAL A 140 6.23 -5.04 -21.21
C VAL A 140 7.62 -4.52 -21.54
N ARG A 141 7.82 -3.21 -21.50
CA ARG A 141 9.14 -2.57 -21.65
C ARG A 141 9.66 -2.20 -20.26
N PRO A 142 10.50 -3.06 -19.64
CA PRO A 142 11.16 -2.69 -18.40
C PRO A 142 12.28 -1.67 -18.70
N ARG A 143 12.34 -0.62 -17.87
CA ARG A 143 13.60 0.05 -17.50
C ARG A 143 14.26 0.98 -18.53
N GLU A 144 13.49 1.77 -19.26
CA GLU A 144 14.11 2.97 -19.82
C GLU A 144 14.39 3.98 -18.69
N VAL A 145 15.48 4.74 -18.76
CA VAL A 145 15.84 5.72 -17.72
C VAL A 145 15.85 7.10 -18.34
N LEU A 146 15.00 8.00 -17.85
CA LEU A 146 15.06 9.42 -18.19
C LEU A 146 16.29 9.98 -17.48
N PRO A 147 17.28 10.57 -18.16
CA PRO A 147 18.41 11.19 -17.48
C PRO A 147 17.97 12.33 -16.56
N GLY A 148 18.67 12.56 -15.46
CA GLY A 148 18.50 13.79 -14.67
C GLY A 148 18.67 15.03 -15.54
N GLY A 149 17.81 16.03 -15.34
CA GLY A 149 17.71 17.23 -16.18
C GLY A 149 16.65 17.12 -17.29
N SER A 150 16.15 15.91 -17.57
CA SER A 150 15.07 15.73 -18.55
C SER A 150 13.79 16.41 -18.10
N GLU A 151 13.08 17.03 -19.03
CA GLU A 151 11.79 17.68 -18.80
C GLU A 151 10.73 16.66 -18.36
N VAL A 152 9.91 17.05 -17.38
CA VAL A 152 8.71 16.36 -16.92
C VAL A 152 7.60 17.35 -16.64
N ILE A 153 6.36 16.94 -16.84
CA ILE A 153 5.18 17.75 -16.62
C ILE A 153 4.41 17.20 -15.44
N ARG A 154 4.16 18.03 -14.44
CA ARG A 154 3.25 17.71 -13.35
C ARG A 154 1.86 18.20 -13.67
N LEU A 155 0.92 17.27 -13.78
CA LEU A 155 -0.49 17.53 -13.95
C LEU A 155 -1.21 17.32 -12.62
N SER A 156 -2.04 18.29 -12.22
CA SER A 156 -3.02 18.11 -11.15
C SER A 156 -4.41 18.11 -11.76
N ILE A 157 -5.14 17.00 -11.61
CA ILE A 157 -6.54 16.89 -12.03
C ILE A 157 -7.47 16.82 -10.83
N GLN A 158 -8.67 17.35 -10.98
CA GLN A 158 -9.71 17.34 -9.97
C GLN A 158 -11.05 16.99 -10.61
N SER A 159 -11.78 16.09 -9.98
CA SER A 159 -13.21 15.89 -10.32
C SER A 159 -13.99 17.17 -9.99
N GLU A 160 -14.99 17.49 -10.78
CA GLU A 160 -15.91 18.64 -10.58
C GLU A 160 -16.46 18.77 -9.16
N ASP A 161 -16.51 17.67 -8.40
CA ASP A 161 -17.02 17.64 -7.03
C ASP A 161 -16.24 18.51 -6.03
N GLY A 162 -14.99 18.92 -6.33
CA GLY A 162 -14.13 19.78 -5.49
C GLY A 162 -13.72 19.21 -4.12
N ASN A 163 -14.48 18.26 -3.58
CA ASN A 163 -14.36 17.69 -2.23
C ASN A 163 -13.28 16.61 -2.10
N ARG A 164 -12.74 16.11 -3.23
CA ARG A 164 -11.65 15.13 -3.23
C ARG A 164 -10.33 15.83 -3.53
N ARG A 165 -9.26 15.39 -2.85
CA ARG A 165 -7.91 15.91 -3.10
C ARG A 165 -7.54 15.69 -4.57
N PRO A 166 -6.98 16.70 -5.25
CA PRO A 166 -6.51 16.56 -6.62
C PRO A 166 -5.58 15.37 -6.78
N VAL A 167 -5.70 14.67 -7.91
CA VAL A 167 -4.73 13.65 -8.31
C VAL A 167 -3.57 14.38 -8.96
N ARG A 168 -2.37 14.15 -8.44
CA ARG A 168 -1.14 14.70 -9.00
C ARG A 168 -0.37 13.58 -9.63
N MET A 169 -0.06 13.73 -10.90
CA MET A 169 0.83 12.86 -11.64
C MET A 169 1.96 13.71 -12.21
N THR A 170 3.14 13.12 -12.33
CA THR A 170 4.26 13.72 -13.06
C THR A 170 4.48 12.81 -14.25
N VAL A 171 4.71 13.30 -15.45
CA VAL A 171 4.85 12.46 -16.65
C VAL A 171 5.89 13.07 -17.58
N THR A 172 6.31 12.32 -18.60
CA THR A 172 7.11 12.91 -19.68
C THR A 172 6.25 13.86 -20.52
N PRO A 173 6.84 14.90 -21.16
CA PRO A 173 6.10 15.83 -22.01
C PRO A 173 5.27 15.17 -23.11
N GLU A 174 5.78 14.08 -23.68
CA GLU A 174 5.10 13.32 -24.75
C GLU A 174 4.02 12.35 -24.23
N HIS A 175 3.77 12.27 -22.92
CA HIS A 175 2.82 11.30 -22.37
C HIS A 175 1.39 11.59 -22.85
N PRO A 176 0.73 10.66 -23.55
CA PRO A 176 -0.59 10.91 -24.12
C PRO A 176 -1.70 10.75 -23.09
N PHE A 177 -2.60 11.72 -23.04
CA PHE A 177 -3.87 11.62 -22.32
C PHE A 177 -5.04 11.80 -23.28
N LEU A 178 -6.15 11.13 -22.99
CA LEU A 178 -7.39 11.35 -23.69
C LEU A 178 -8.03 12.64 -23.14
N VAL A 179 -7.82 13.75 -23.85
CA VAL A 179 -8.27 15.09 -23.47
C VAL A 179 -9.40 15.51 -24.40
N ASN A 180 -10.59 15.78 -23.86
CA ASN A 180 -11.78 16.13 -24.65
C ASN A 180 -12.05 15.12 -25.79
N GLY A 181 -11.81 13.83 -25.54
CA GLY A 181 -11.98 12.76 -26.55
C GLY A 181 -10.86 12.65 -27.60
N VAL A 182 -9.79 13.45 -27.50
CA VAL A 182 -8.65 13.41 -28.42
C VAL A 182 -7.36 13.12 -27.65
N TRP A 183 -6.48 12.30 -28.22
CA TRP A 183 -5.16 12.06 -27.64
C TRP A 183 -4.29 13.31 -27.76
N LYS A 184 -3.85 13.84 -26.62
CA LYS A 184 -2.91 14.97 -26.54
C LYS A 184 -1.71 14.61 -25.69
N ALA A 185 -0.52 15.05 -26.10
CA ALA A 185 0.67 14.94 -25.26
C ALA A 185 0.54 15.85 -24.03
N ALA A 186 1.15 15.46 -22.91
CA ALA A 186 1.11 16.22 -21.66
C ALA A 186 1.58 17.68 -21.82
N ARG A 187 2.48 17.96 -22.78
CA ARG A 187 2.95 19.32 -23.12
C ARG A 187 1.89 20.22 -23.73
N GLU A 188 0.86 19.64 -24.34
CA GLU A 188 -0.23 20.37 -24.97
C GLU A 188 -1.38 20.65 -24.00
N ILE A 189 -1.37 20.02 -22.83
CA ILE A 189 -2.43 20.10 -21.83
C ILE A 189 -2.33 21.42 -21.08
N LYS A 190 -3.46 22.11 -20.98
CA LYS A 190 -3.61 23.39 -20.29
C LYS A 190 -4.54 23.26 -19.10
N LYS A 191 -4.38 24.18 -18.14
CA LYS A 191 -5.35 24.34 -17.07
C LYS A 191 -6.74 24.61 -17.66
N GLY A 192 -7.74 23.86 -17.22
CA GLY A 192 -9.10 23.88 -17.74
C GLY A 192 -9.43 22.74 -18.70
N ASP A 193 -8.43 22.04 -19.25
CA ASP A 193 -8.67 20.87 -20.09
C ASP A 193 -9.32 19.73 -19.28
N SER A 194 -10.13 18.91 -19.96
CA SER A 194 -10.82 17.76 -19.36
C SER A 194 -10.15 16.45 -19.78
N ILE A 195 -9.59 15.73 -18.80
CA ILE A 195 -8.95 14.42 -18.99
C ILE A 195 -9.94 13.31 -18.67
N ALA A 196 -10.04 12.31 -19.55
CA ALA A 196 -10.90 11.15 -19.33
C ALA A 196 -10.38 10.27 -18.17
N THR A 197 -11.30 9.87 -17.31
CA THR A 197 -11.02 9.08 -16.10
C THR A 197 -12.05 7.99 -15.88
N LEU A 198 -11.64 6.92 -15.21
CA LEU A 198 -12.54 5.86 -14.76
C LEU A 198 -13.48 6.39 -13.67
N ALA A 199 -14.76 6.16 -13.86
CA ALA A 199 -15.83 6.63 -13.00
C ALA A 199 -16.73 5.50 -12.48
N ASP A 200 -17.53 5.83 -11.48
CA ASP A 200 -18.61 4.96 -11.00
C ASP A 200 -19.82 5.79 -10.60
N ARG A 201 -20.98 5.14 -10.46
CA ARG A 201 -22.20 5.80 -9.99
C ARG A 201 -22.34 5.67 -8.48
N CYS A 202 -22.65 6.77 -7.81
CA CYS A 202 -22.87 6.78 -6.37
C CYS A 202 -24.17 6.04 -6.02
N GLU A 203 -24.10 5.01 -5.19
CA GLU A 203 -25.27 4.22 -4.75
C GLU A 203 -26.30 5.04 -3.96
N VAL A 204 -25.89 6.17 -3.37
CA VAL A 204 -26.74 6.96 -2.48
C VAL A 204 -27.41 8.14 -3.18
N CYS A 205 -26.71 8.75 -4.13
CA CYS A 205 -27.20 9.97 -4.79
C CYS A 205 -27.21 9.89 -6.32
N GLY A 206 -26.85 8.75 -6.91
CA GLY A 206 -26.85 8.52 -8.36
C GLY A 206 -25.75 9.24 -9.16
N ARG A 207 -25.09 10.26 -8.60
CA ARG A 207 -24.07 11.05 -9.30
C ARG A 207 -22.87 10.19 -9.70
N THR A 208 -22.38 10.37 -10.93
CA THR A 208 -21.10 9.83 -11.42
C THR A 208 -19.94 10.51 -10.68
N PHE A 209 -18.96 9.73 -10.24
CA PHE A 209 -17.79 10.26 -9.54
C PHE A 209 -16.52 9.51 -9.90
N PHE A 210 -15.40 10.24 -9.86
CA PHE A 210 -14.08 9.73 -10.16
C PHE A 210 -13.64 8.69 -9.11
N VAL A 211 -13.26 7.49 -9.56
CA VAL A 211 -12.89 6.40 -8.65
C VAL A 211 -11.39 6.34 -8.45
N ARG A 212 -11.00 6.31 -7.19
CA ARG A 212 -9.61 6.15 -6.75
C ARG A 212 -9.49 4.89 -5.92
N TYR A 213 -8.93 3.85 -6.51
CA TYR A 213 -8.64 2.60 -5.81
C TYR A 213 -7.24 2.56 -5.20
N ASP A 214 -6.50 3.68 -5.26
CA ASP A 214 -5.08 3.80 -4.86
C ASP A 214 -4.83 3.88 -3.35
N ARG A 215 -5.88 3.94 -2.54
CA ARG A 215 -5.79 3.85 -1.10
C ARG A 215 -6.64 2.67 -0.67
N TYR A 216 -6.08 1.73 0.07
CA TYR A 216 -6.77 0.67 0.81
C TYR A 216 -7.79 1.20 1.85
N ASP A 217 -8.39 2.37 1.65
CA ASP A 217 -9.49 2.88 2.45
C ASP A 217 -10.81 2.63 1.72
N ALA A 218 -11.39 1.44 1.95
CA ALA A 218 -12.58 0.93 1.28
C ALA A 218 -13.88 1.72 1.52
N ARG A 219 -13.78 2.88 2.18
CA ARG A 219 -14.94 3.67 2.61
C ARG A 219 -15.69 4.29 1.42
N THR A 220 -15.02 4.81 0.38
CA THR A 220 -15.72 5.65 -0.63
C THR A 220 -15.77 5.07 -2.05
N TYR A 221 -15.56 3.77 -2.25
CA TYR A 221 -15.60 3.16 -3.60
C TYR A 221 -16.96 3.17 -4.27
N ARG A 222 -18.04 3.27 -3.49
CA ARG A 222 -19.41 3.25 -4.03
C ARG A 222 -20.19 4.52 -3.75
N THR A 223 -19.53 5.50 -3.16
CA THR A 223 -20.15 6.77 -2.79
C THR A 223 -19.25 7.93 -3.17
N CYS A 224 -19.83 8.97 -3.76
CA CYS A 224 -19.09 10.12 -4.26
C CYS A 224 -18.35 10.89 -3.15
N SER A 225 -18.86 10.86 -1.91
CA SER A 225 -18.37 11.67 -0.80
C SER A 225 -18.47 10.95 0.55
N ALA A 226 -17.71 11.42 1.54
CA ALA A 226 -17.85 10.96 2.93
C ALA A 226 -19.28 11.16 3.47
N ARG A 227 -20.00 12.20 3.01
CA ARG A 227 -21.42 12.40 3.35
C ARG A 227 -22.31 11.28 2.81
N CYS A 228 -22.14 10.91 1.54
CA CYS A 228 -22.88 9.79 0.95
C CYS A 228 -22.47 8.46 1.58
N HIS A 229 -21.17 8.26 1.85
CA HIS A 229 -20.69 7.10 2.61
C HIS A 229 -21.38 6.99 3.96
N ASN A 230 -21.37 8.08 4.75
CA ASN A 230 -22.00 8.12 6.06
C ASN A 230 -23.51 7.84 5.94
N LYS A 231 -24.21 8.42 4.96
CA LYS A 231 -25.62 8.06 4.71
C LYS A 231 -25.78 6.55 4.48
N ARG A 232 -24.98 5.95 3.60
CA ARG A 232 -25.01 4.50 3.36
C ARG A 232 -24.80 3.69 4.64
N VAL A 233 -23.75 4.03 5.41
CA VAL A 233 -23.36 3.33 6.63
C VAL A 233 -24.41 3.51 7.74
N PHE A 234 -24.93 4.72 7.96
CA PHE A 234 -25.89 5.00 9.03
C PHE A 234 -27.33 4.58 8.70
N HIS A 235 -27.62 4.16 7.47
CA HIS A 235 -28.92 3.56 7.10
C HIS A 235 -28.93 2.02 7.07
N SER A 236 -27.78 1.35 7.19
CA SER A 236 -27.70 -0.11 7.32
C SER A 236 -27.92 -0.56 8.79
N PRO A 237 -28.89 -1.45 9.08
CA PRO A 237 -29.12 -2.01 10.43
C PRO A 237 -27.88 -2.69 11.01
N ASP A 238 -27.14 -3.45 10.20
CA ASP A 238 -25.93 -4.18 10.63
C ASP A 238 -24.75 -3.26 10.92
N ALA A 239 -24.59 -2.19 10.14
CA ALA A 239 -23.58 -1.17 10.41
C ALA A 239 -23.88 -0.39 11.69
N ARG A 240 -25.16 -0.10 11.98
CA ARG A 240 -25.58 0.46 13.28
C ARG A 240 -25.25 -0.49 14.43
N ASP A 241 -25.43 -1.79 14.23
CA ASP A 241 -25.12 -2.79 15.25
C ASP A 241 -23.61 -3.04 15.42
N LYS A 242 -22.81 -2.92 14.35
CA LYS A 242 -21.35 -2.93 14.42
C LYS A 242 -20.81 -1.71 15.16
N VAL A 243 -21.31 -0.51 14.82
CA VAL A 243 -20.98 0.74 15.53
C VAL A 243 -21.43 0.66 16.99
N ARG A 244 -22.62 0.12 17.29
CA ARG A 244 -23.09 -0.12 18.66
C ARG A 244 -22.18 -1.11 19.40
N ARG A 245 -21.73 -2.19 18.76
CA ARG A 245 -20.79 -3.15 19.35
C ARG A 245 -19.45 -2.50 19.67
N THR A 246 -18.89 -1.72 18.74
CA THR A 246 -17.64 -0.98 18.96
C THR A 246 -17.80 0.09 20.05
N MET A 247 -18.91 0.81 20.07
CA MET A 247 -19.22 1.77 21.14
C MET A 247 -19.38 1.07 22.50
N ARG A 248 -20.07 -0.07 22.55
CA ARG A 248 -20.20 -0.88 23.78
C ARG A 248 -18.84 -1.39 24.27
N ALA A 249 -17.96 -1.81 23.38
CA ALA A 249 -16.59 -2.20 23.73
C ALA A 249 -15.79 -1.02 24.29
N GLN A 250 -15.94 0.18 23.73
CA GLN A 250 -15.30 1.41 24.23
C GLN A 250 -15.87 1.92 25.57
N TYR A 251 -17.13 1.58 25.89
CA TYR A 251 -17.70 1.82 27.21
C TYR A 251 -17.21 0.78 28.22
N ALA A 252 -16.98 -0.46 27.80
CA ALA A 252 -16.50 -1.54 28.65
C ALA A 252 -15.00 -1.41 29.00
N ASP A 253 -14.18 -0.86 28.09
CA ASP A 253 -12.75 -0.63 28.31
C ASP A 253 -12.41 0.75 28.91
N GLY A 254 -13.43 1.55 29.26
CA GLY A 254 -13.28 2.85 29.90
C GLY A 254 -12.76 3.98 29.01
N ARG A 255 -12.49 3.74 27.72
CA ARG A 255 -12.06 4.80 26.78
C ARG A 255 -13.15 5.84 26.53
N ARG A 256 -14.39 5.54 26.90
CA ARG A 256 -15.55 6.41 26.72
C ARG A 256 -16.40 6.36 27.97
N ASP A 257 -16.68 7.52 28.59
CA ASP A 257 -17.54 7.59 29.77
C ASP A 257 -19.01 7.79 29.36
N ALA A 258 -19.81 6.76 29.58
CA ALA A 258 -21.25 6.76 29.29
C ALA A 258 -22.01 7.79 30.14
N ASN A 259 -21.58 8.03 31.38
CA ASN A 259 -22.26 8.93 32.31
C ASN A 259 -22.13 10.39 31.86
N THR A 260 -20.92 10.85 31.52
CA THR A 260 -20.74 12.23 31.04
C THR A 260 -21.51 12.51 29.75
N ILE A 261 -21.56 11.54 28.84
CA ILE A 261 -22.26 11.67 27.55
C ILE A 261 -23.77 11.67 27.76
N ALA A 262 -24.30 10.80 28.63
CA ALA A 262 -25.72 10.75 28.97
C ALA A 262 -26.17 12.03 29.70
N LEU A 263 -25.34 12.59 30.59
CA LEU A 263 -25.61 13.86 31.27
C LEU A 263 -25.71 15.02 30.28
N ARG A 264 -24.77 15.13 29.32
CA ARG A 264 -24.81 16.18 28.26
C ARG A 264 -25.98 16.02 27.30
N ALA A 265 -26.33 14.79 26.93
CA ALA A 265 -27.49 14.51 26.09
C ALA A 265 -28.81 14.82 26.81
N ASN A 266 -28.88 14.57 28.12
CA ASN A 266 -30.03 14.89 28.94
C ASN A 266 -30.23 16.39 29.12
N ASP A 267 -29.19 17.21 29.23
CA ASP A 267 -29.35 18.67 29.31
C ASP A 267 -29.93 19.26 28.03
N LYS A 268 -29.45 18.82 26.87
CA LYS A 268 -30.00 19.27 25.57
C LYS A 268 -31.44 18.77 25.36
N THR A 269 -31.74 17.57 25.83
CA THR A 269 -33.09 17.00 25.80
C THR A 269 -34.02 17.73 26.77
N ARG A 270 -33.55 18.11 27.97
CA ARG A 270 -34.30 18.93 28.93
C ARG A 270 -34.60 20.32 28.38
N GLN A 271 -33.66 20.94 27.67
CA GLN A 271 -33.88 22.22 26.98
C GLN A 271 -34.96 22.11 25.89
N LEU A 272 -34.95 21.03 25.11
CA LEU A 272 -35.94 20.79 24.06
C LEU A 272 -37.33 20.43 24.61
N VAL A 273 -37.39 19.72 25.75
CA VAL A 273 -38.64 19.43 26.47
C VAL A 273 -39.20 20.70 27.12
N ALA A 274 -38.35 21.56 27.70
CA ALA A 274 -38.76 22.86 28.25
C ALA A 274 -39.28 23.82 27.16
N ALA A 275 -38.75 23.71 25.94
CA ALA A 275 -39.25 24.43 24.76
C ALA A 275 -40.52 23.79 24.14
N GLY A 276 -41.07 22.71 24.72
CA GLY A 276 -42.25 22.01 24.21
C GLY A 276 -42.03 21.20 22.94
N GLN A 277 -40.77 21.04 22.49
CA GLN A 277 -40.40 20.43 21.21
C GLN A 277 -40.13 18.91 21.29
N ALA A 278 -40.20 18.32 22.49
CA ALA A 278 -40.04 16.87 22.69
C ALA A 278 -40.79 16.37 23.94
N LYS A 279 -41.13 15.06 23.99
CA LYS A 279 -41.68 14.36 25.16
C LYS A 279 -40.79 13.16 25.52
N ILE A 280 -40.46 12.99 26.80
CA ILE A 280 -39.70 11.82 27.28
C ILE A 280 -40.68 10.69 27.58
N GLN A 281 -40.65 9.61 26.79
CA GLN A 281 -41.40 8.40 27.09
C GLN A 281 -40.58 7.53 28.05
N ARG A 282 -41.03 7.39 29.30
CA ARG A 282 -40.40 6.49 30.27
C ARG A 282 -40.93 5.08 30.05
N LEU A 283 -40.12 4.22 29.43
CA LEU A 283 -40.38 2.77 29.44
C LEU A 283 -40.31 2.25 30.87
N THR A 284 -41.36 1.52 31.26
CA THR A 284 -41.48 0.87 32.57
C THR A 284 -40.46 -0.26 32.73
N THR A 285 -40.14 -0.61 33.98
CA THR A 285 -39.21 -1.70 34.31
C THR A 285 -39.64 -3.03 33.67
N ALA A 286 -40.95 -3.27 33.57
CA ALA A 286 -41.54 -4.46 32.96
C ALA A 286 -41.30 -4.54 31.44
N GLU A 287 -41.26 -3.41 30.72
CA GLU A 287 -40.98 -3.35 29.27
C GLU A 287 -39.50 -3.60 28.95
N ARG A 288 -38.61 -3.15 29.84
CA ARG A 288 -37.16 -3.44 29.74
C ARG A 288 -36.86 -4.92 29.96
N GLN A 289 -37.63 -5.58 30.83
CA GLN A 289 -37.43 -6.99 31.17
C GLN A 289 -37.90 -7.91 30.03
N ARG A 290 -39.04 -7.60 29.39
CA ARG A 290 -39.53 -8.32 28.19
C ARG A 290 -38.54 -8.27 27.01
N SER A 291 -37.89 -7.12 26.81
CA SER A 291 -36.89 -6.96 25.73
C SER A 291 -35.61 -7.78 25.96
N ARG A 292 -35.21 -8.01 27.22
CA ARG A 292 -34.03 -8.84 27.56
C ARG A 292 -34.31 -10.32 27.41
N ILE A 293 -35.52 -10.77 27.74
CA ILE A 293 -35.93 -12.18 27.62
C ILE A 293 -36.06 -12.58 26.13
N ALA A 294 -36.61 -11.70 25.28
CA ALA A 294 -36.69 -11.95 23.84
C ALA A 294 -35.32 -12.03 23.14
N LEU A 295 -34.31 -11.33 23.67
CA LEU A 295 -32.94 -11.36 23.14
C LEU A 295 -32.16 -12.60 23.60
N ALA A 296 -32.36 -13.04 24.85
CA ALA A 296 -31.73 -14.25 25.38
C ALA A 296 -32.26 -15.52 24.68
N ALA A 297 -33.58 -15.59 24.40
CA ALA A 297 -34.17 -16.71 23.68
C ALA A 297 -33.66 -16.85 22.24
N LYS A 298 -33.37 -15.73 21.55
CA LYS A 298 -32.76 -15.74 20.20
C LYS A 298 -31.31 -16.21 20.19
N ILE A 299 -30.56 -15.95 21.26
CA ILE A 299 -29.15 -16.37 21.38
C ILE A 299 -29.07 -17.87 21.65
N THR A 300 -29.97 -18.42 22.48
CA THR A 300 -29.96 -19.86 22.81
C THR A 300 -30.55 -20.73 21.68
N ALA A 301 -31.43 -20.19 20.84
CA ALA A 301 -31.96 -20.91 19.66
C ALA A 301 -30.93 -21.03 18.50
N GLY A 302 -29.86 -20.22 18.50
CA GLY A 302 -28.84 -20.21 17.45
C GLY A 302 -27.78 -21.30 17.54
N VAL A 303 -27.71 -22.07 18.64
CA VAL A 303 -26.61 -23.02 18.92
C VAL A 303 -27.04 -24.49 18.74
N ARG A 304 -28.17 -24.77 18.07
CA ARG A 304 -28.67 -26.15 17.87
C ARG A 304 -29.00 -26.53 16.43
N ARG A 305 -28.26 -26.01 15.44
CA ARG A 305 -28.35 -26.53 14.07
C ARG A 305 -26.95 -26.80 13.52
N GLY A 306 -26.69 -28.06 13.19
CA GLY A 306 -25.43 -28.54 12.63
C GLY A 306 -25.03 -27.68 11.43
N MET A 307 -23.81 -27.16 11.47
CA MET A 307 -23.22 -26.37 10.41
C MET A 307 -23.05 -27.23 9.16
N THR A 308 -23.90 -26.97 8.16
CA THR A 308 -23.67 -27.30 6.76
C THR A 308 -23.47 -25.97 6.03
N GLY A 309 -22.38 -25.86 5.27
CA GLY A 309 -22.03 -24.70 4.42
C GLY A 309 -20.96 -23.78 5.02
N PHE A 310 -19.70 -23.91 4.58
CA PHE A 310 -18.61 -23.02 4.97
C PHE A 310 -18.76 -21.67 4.25
N GLY A 311 -19.22 -20.61 4.91
CA GLY A 311 -19.32 -19.27 4.32
C GLY A 311 -20.46 -19.05 3.33
N GLU A 312 -21.14 -20.11 2.89
CA GLU A 312 -22.21 -20.05 1.88
C GLU A 312 -23.40 -19.17 2.29
N ALA A 313 -23.81 -19.20 3.56
CA ALA A 313 -24.90 -18.34 4.06
C ALA A 313 -24.52 -16.84 4.03
N THR A 314 -23.27 -16.55 4.39
CA THR A 314 -22.70 -15.20 4.31
C THR A 314 -22.59 -14.76 2.85
N LEU A 315 -22.21 -15.65 1.93
CA LEU A 315 -22.16 -15.38 0.50
C LEU A 315 -23.54 -15.13 -0.12
N LYS A 316 -24.59 -15.89 0.27
CA LYS A 316 -25.99 -15.59 -0.11
C LYS A 316 -26.37 -14.15 0.23
N THR A 317 -26.07 -13.73 1.46
CA THR A 317 -26.31 -12.35 1.92
C THR A 317 -25.50 -11.32 1.11
N VAL A 318 -24.32 -11.68 0.62
CA VAL A 318 -23.52 -10.82 -0.28
C VAL A 318 -24.17 -10.73 -1.66
N LEU A 319 -24.61 -11.85 -2.24
CA LEU A 319 -25.25 -11.91 -3.56
C LEU A 319 -26.60 -11.17 -3.56
N ASP A 320 -27.41 -11.32 -2.49
CA ASP A 320 -28.66 -10.59 -2.29
C ASP A 320 -28.43 -9.07 -2.27
N ARG A 321 -27.37 -8.61 -1.59
CA ARG A 321 -26.99 -7.19 -1.55
C ARG A 321 -26.53 -6.66 -2.91
N LEU A 322 -25.92 -7.51 -3.73
CA LEU A 322 -25.55 -7.17 -5.12
C LEU A 322 -26.77 -7.14 -6.06
N GLY A 323 -27.91 -7.69 -5.63
CA GLY A 323 -29.13 -7.77 -6.43
C GLY A 323 -28.97 -8.66 -7.66
N VAL A 324 -28.12 -9.69 -7.58
CA VAL A 324 -27.92 -10.66 -8.67
C VAL A 324 -28.74 -11.92 -8.43
N GLU A 325 -29.27 -12.48 -9.51
CA GLU A 325 -29.89 -13.79 -9.48
C GLU A 325 -28.81 -14.88 -9.31
N TYR A 326 -29.10 -15.87 -8.47
CA TYR A 326 -28.18 -17.00 -8.28
C TYR A 326 -28.91 -18.32 -8.02
N VAL A 327 -28.27 -19.41 -8.42
CA VAL A 327 -28.65 -20.80 -8.13
C VAL A 327 -27.59 -21.39 -7.21
N HIS A 328 -28.01 -21.97 -6.07
CA HIS A 328 -27.11 -22.67 -5.14
C HIS A 328 -27.00 -24.15 -5.54
N LEU A 329 -25.79 -24.73 -5.49
CA LEU A 329 -25.49 -26.11 -5.89
C LEU A 329 -25.87 -26.41 -7.36
N PHE A 330 -25.24 -25.67 -8.28
CA PHE A 330 -25.49 -25.77 -9.71
C PHE A 330 -24.60 -26.83 -10.38
N ALA A 331 -25.17 -27.73 -11.18
CA ALA A 331 -24.41 -28.65 -12.02
C ALA A 331 -24.39 -28.19 -13.49
N LEU A 332 -23.26 -28.37 -14.16
CA LEU A 332 -23.18 -28.16 -15.61
C LEU A 332 -23.94 -29.27 -16.37
N PRO A 333 -24.47 -28.99 -17.58
CA PRO A 333 -25.08 -30.02 -18.41
C PRO A 333 -24.15 -31.23 -18.61
N ASN A 334 -24.70 -32.44 -18.52
CA ASN A 334 -23.96 -33.69 -18.67
C ASN A 334 -22.77 -33.87 -17.71
N SER A 335 -22.81 -33.23 -16.54
CA SER A 335 -21.75 -33.29 -15.53
C SER A 335 -22.31 -33.62 -14.15
N ALA A 336 -21.57 -34.43 -13.39
CA ALA A 336 -21.84 -34.67 -11.96
C ALA A 336 -21.17 -33.62 -11.05
N TRP A 337 -20.40 -32.68 -11.61
CA TRP A 337 -19.70 -31.66 -10.85
C TRP A 337 -20.65 -30.54 -10.43
N LEU A 338 -20.80 -30.36 -9.11
CA LEU A 338 -21.59 -29.31 -8.49
C LEU A 338 -20.75 -28.09 -8.17
N PHE A 339 -21.25 -26.91 -8.50
CA PHE A 339 -20.70 -25.62 -8.13
C PHE A 339 -21.52 -24.96 -7.04
N ASP A 340 -20.86 -24.33 -6.05
CA ASP A 340 -21.55 -23.79 -4.88
C ASP A 340 -22.60 -22.75 -5.28
N PHE A 341 -22.26 -21.84 -6.20
CA PHE A 341 -23.21 -20.89 -6.77
C PHE A 341 -23.04 -20.71 -8.28
N CYS A 342 -24.14 -20.47 -8.97
CA CYS A 342 -24.18 -20.04 -10.37
C CYS A 342 -24.96 -18.74 -10.47
N LEU A 343 -24.42 -17.75 -11.16
CA LEU A 343 -25.10 -16.53 -11.56
C LEU A 343 -25.49 -16.73 -13.02
N PRO A 344 -26.71 -17.23 -13.30
CA PRO A 344 -27.06 -17.76 -14.63
C PRO A 344 -27.03 -16.68 -15.72
N THR A 345 -27.50 -15.48 -15.40
CA THR A 345 -27.52 -14.32 -16.31
C THR A 345 -26.12 -13.96 -16.79
N ASP A 346 -25.13 -14.06 -15.90
CA ASP A 346 -23.74 -13.71 -16.16
C ASP A 346 -22.88 -14.91 -16.56
N LYS A 347 -23.44 -16.13 -16.59
CA LYS A 347 -22.65 -17.37 -16.73
C LYS A 347 -21.40 -17.39 -15.82
N ILE A 348 -21.56 -17.01 -14.56
CA ILE A 348 -20.48 -17.05 -13.56
C ILE A 348 -20.76 -18.19 -12.58
N LEU A 349 -19.76 -19.05 -12.35
CA LEU A 349 -19.78 -20.05 -11.30
C LEU A 349 -18.90 -19.56 -10.14
N ILE A 350 -19.36 -19.70 -8.90
CA ILE A 350 -18.59 -19.36 -7.70
C ILE A 350 -18.36 -20.63 -6.90
N GLU A 351 -17.08 -20.89 -6.59
CA GLU A 351 -16.62 -21.98 -5.73
C GLU A 351 -16.12 -21.43 -4.41
N VAL A 352 -16.63 -21.97 -3.30
CA VAL A 352 -16.20 -21.66 -1.94
C VAL A 352 -15.21 -22.71 -1.47
N ARG A 353 -13.93 -22.34 -1.48
CA ARG A 353 -12.81 -23.22 -1.10
C ARG A 353 -12.73 -23.35 0.42
N GLY A 354 -12.62 -24.59 0.93
CA GLY A 354 -12.50 -24.98 2.35
C GLY A 354 -11.16 -25.64 2.70
N PRO A 355 -10.84 -25.86 4.00
CA PRO A 355 -9.66 -26.58 4.43
C PRO A 355 -9.93 -28.09 4.30
N GLY A 356 -9.72 -28.63 3.10
CA GLY A 356 -10.08 -30.04 2.82
C GLY A 356 -9.57 -30.61 1.49
N PHE A 357 -8.60 -29.97 0.83
CA PHE A 357 -7.98 -30.57 -0.35
C PHE A 357 -6.89 -31.56 0.10
N GLY A 358 -7.22 -32.85 0.10
CA GLY A 358 -6.23 -33.92 0.22
C GLY A 358 -5.35 -34.03 -1.04
N PRO A 359 -4.33 -34.91 -1.04
CA PRO A 359 -3.50 -35.17 -2.21
C PRO A 359 -4.38 -35.62 -3.40
N GLY A 360 -4.32 -34.91 -4.53
CA GLY A 360 -5.18 -35.14 -5.71
C GLY A 360 -6.39 -34.20 -5.85
N GLY A 361 -6.67 -33.37 -4.84
CA GLY A 361 -7.76 -32.40 -4.88
C GLY A 361 -7.54 -31.20 -5.81
N GLU A 362 -6.29 -30.79 -6.02
CA GLU A 362 -5.94 -29.69 -6.93
C GLU A 362 -6.19 -30.05 -8.40
N GLN A 363 -5.86 -31.28 -8.81
CA GLN A 363 -6.05 -31.72 -10.19
C GLN A 363 -7.54 -31.85 -10.55
N ARG A 364 -8.35 -32.40 -9.64
CA ARG A 364 -9.81 -32.41 -9.77
C ARG A 364 -10.43 -31.02 -9.81
N ALA A 365 -9.88 -30.07 -9.05
CA ALA A 365 -10.32 -28.68 -9.10
C ALA A 365 -10.00 -28.01 -10.45
N LEU A 366 -8.82 -28.28 -11.02
CA LEU A 366 -8.43 -27.79 -12.33
C LEU A 366 -9.31 -28.38 -13.44
N GLU A 367 -9.58 -29.68 -13.40
CA GLU A 367 -10.50 -30.36 -14.34
C GLU A 367 -11.92 -29.78 -14.27
N LYS A 368 -12.42 -29.55 -13.04
CA LYS A 368 -13.74 -28.94 -12.81
C LYS A 368 -13.81 -27.51 -13.37
N GLU A 369 -12.77 -26.71 -13.15
CA GLU A 369 -12.69 -25.35 -13.72
C GLU A 369 -12.56 -25.36 -15.24
N GLN A 370 -11.80 -26.28 -15.81
CA GLN A 370 -11.66 -26.42 -17.25
C GLN A 370 -13.00 -26.79 -17.89
N LEU A 371 -13.73 -27.74 -17.31
CA LEU A 371 -15.07 -28.12 -17.76
C LEU A 371 -16.04 -26.93 -17.78
N ALA A 372 -15.99 -26.08 -16.75
CA ALA A 372 -16.77 -24.85 -16.70
C ALA A 372 -16.38 -23.87 -17.80
N ARG A 373 -15.09 -23.68 -18.05
CA ARG A 373 -14.58 -22.84 -19.14
C ARG A 373 -15.04 -23.35 -20.51
N ASP A 374 -15.02 -24.67 -20.72
CA ASP A 374 -15.48 -25.29 -21.97
C ASP A 374 -16.99 -25.07 -22.22
N HIS A 375 -17.78 -24.92 -21.14
CA HIS A 375 -19.20 -24.55 -21.20
C HIS A 375 -19.44 -23.03 -21.26
N GLY A 376 -18.37 -22.24 -21.37
CA GLY A 376 -18.44 -20.78 -21.47
C GLY A 376 -18.78 -20.08 -20.15
N TYR A 377 -18.50 -20.71 -19.01
CA TYR A 377 -18.66 -20.09 -17.69
C TYR A 377 -17.34 -19.51 -17.18
N LEU A 378 -17.42 -18.34 -16.53
CA LEU A 378 -16.32 -17.80 -15.73
C LEU A 378 -16.38 -18.41 -14.33
N VAL A 379 -15.27 -18.99 -13.85
CA VAL A 379 -15.20 -19.53 -12.49
C VAL A 379 -14.50 -18.56 -11.54
N VAL A 380 -15.15 -18.23 -10.43
CA VAL A 380 -14.65 -17.39 -9.35
C VAL A 380 -14.43 -18.24 -8.11
N ASN A 381 -13.19 -18.33 -7.66
CA ASN A 381 -12.83 -19.05 -6.44
C ASN A 381 -12.74 -18.08 -5.25
N LEU A 382 -13.49 -18.35 -4.19
CA LEU A 382 -13.47 -17.60 -2.94
C LEU A 382 -13.09 -18.52 -1.78
N TRP A 383 -12.17 -18.10 -0.92
CA TRP A 383 -11.91 -18.86 0.30
C TRP A 383 -12.99 -18.58 1.34
N TRP A 384 -13.53 -19.63 1.98
CA TRP A 384 -14.56 -19.50 3.01
C TRP A 384 -14.19 -18.49 4.11
N LEU A 385 -12.91 -18.48 4.52
CA LEU A 385 -12.38 -17.58 5.53
C LEU A 385 -12.46 -16.12 5.08
N GLN A 386 -12.26 -15.83 3.79
CA GLN A 386 -12.40 -14.48 3.24
C GLN A 386 -13.85 -14.01 3.28
N ILE A 387 -14.79 -14.90 2.97
CA ILE A 387 -16.23 -14.62 2.97
C ILE A 387 -16.72 -14.28 4.37
N GLU A 388 -16.36 -15.12 5.35
CA GLU A 388 -16.74 -14.93 6.76
C GLU A 388 -16.07 -13.71 7.40
N THR A 389 -14.77 -13.53 7.14
CA THR A 389 -13.98 -12.48 7.80
C THR A 389 -14.17 -11.11 7.16
N PHE A 390 -14.34 -11.04 5.84
CA PHE A 390 -14.36 -9.81 5.05
C PHE A 390 -15.50 -9.77 4.00
N PRO A 391 -16.77 -9.92 4.40
CA PRO A 391 -17.89 -9.99 3.47
C PRO A 391 -18.03 -8.74 2.59
N ASP A 392 -17.72 -7.56 3.13
CA ASP A 392 -17.76 -6.30 2.35
C ASP A 392 -16.67 -6.24 1.27
N ALA A 393 -15.52 -6.88 1.50
CA ALA A 393 -14.44 -6.97 0.51
C ALA A 393 -14.79 -7.99 -0.58
N VAL A 394 -15.42 -9.11 -0.22
CA VAL A 394 -15.93 -10.11 -1.16
C VAL A 394 -17.04 -9.52 -2.03
N GLU A 395 -17.97 -8.76 -1.44
CA GLU A 395 -19.01 -8.06 -2.19
C GLU A 395 -18.41 -7.09 -3.22
N GLU A 396 -17.39 -6.32 -2.83
CA GLU A 396 -16.70 -5.42 -3.76
C GLU A 396 -15.90 -6.17 -4.84
N LEU A 397 -15.31 -7.32 -4.52
CA LEU A 397 -14.65 -8.18 -5.51
C LEU A 397 -15.67 -8.67 -6.54
N LEU A 398 -16.80 -9.26 -6.11
CA LEU A 398 -17.84 -9.76 -6.99
C LEU A 398 -18.48 -8.64 -7.83
N ARG A 399 -18.71 -7.46 -7.24
CA ARG A 399 -19.16 -6.27 -7.98
C ARG A 399 -18.22 -5.93 -9.13
N ARG A 400 -16.91 -6.02 -8.92
CA ARG A 400 -15.92 -5.77 -9.98
C ARG A 400 -15.93 -6.89 -11.01
N VAL A 401 -15.99 -8.16 -10.60
CA VAL A 401 -16.08 -9.28 -11.54
C VAL A 401 -17.30 -9.13 -12.44
N LEU A 402 -18.46 -8.78 -11.88
CA LEU A 402 -19.69 -8.52 -12.65
C LEU A 402 -19.52 -7.33 -13.60
N LYS A 403 -18.96 -6.21 -13.12
CA LYS A 403 -18.69 -5.03 -13.96
C LYS A 403 -17.74 -5.36 -15.12
N THR A 404 -16.71 -6.15 -14.85
CA THR A 404 -15.77 -6.70 -15.84
C THR A 404 -16.48 -7.59 -16.84
N HIS A 405 -17.25 -8.56 -16.35
CA HIS A 405 -17.93 -9.54 -17.18
C HIS A 405 -18.99 -8.91 -18.09
N ARG A 406 -19.72 -7.91 -17.59
CA ARG A 406 -20.77 -7.18 -18.31
C ARG A 406 -20.24 -6.03 -19.17
N GLY A 407 -18.98 -5.63 -19.02
CA GLY A 407 -18.41 -4.47 -19.70
C GLY A 407 -19.02 -3.13 -19.25
N GLU A 408 -19.55 -3.05 -18.04
CA GLU A 408 -20.29 -1.90 -17.51
C GLU A 408 -19.35 -0.79 -16.97
N TYR A 409 -18.43 -0.30 -17.78
CA TYR A 409 -17.51 0.76 -17.38
C TYR A 409 -18.03 2.15 -17.73
N VAL A 410 -17.97 3.06 -16.76
CA VAL A 410 -18.35 4.45 -16.93
C VAL A 410 -17.08 5.29 -16.88
N PHE A 411 -16.96 6.24 -17.80
CA PHE A 411 -15.90 7.23 -17.82
C PHE A 411 -16.47 8.62 -17.53
N MET A 412 -15.65 9.49 -16.96
CA MET A 412 -15.98 10.89 -16.76
C MET A 412 -14.75 11.76 -16.99
N ASP A 413 -15.00 13.03 -17.26
CA ASP A 413 -13.94 14.01 -17.40
C ASP A 413 -13.54 14.60 -16.03
N ALA A 414 -12.23 14.72 -15.82
CA ALA A 414 -11.64 15.42 -14.70
C ALA A 414 -10.91 16.66 -15.19
N THR A 415 -11.18 17.81 -14.59
CA THR A 415 -10.59 19.09 -14.99
C THR A 415 -9.15 19.18 -14.51
N VAL A 416 -8.26 19.61 -15.41
CA VAL A 416 -6.87 19.95 -15.09
C VAL A 416 -6.87 21.29 -14.35
N ILE A 417 -6.49 21.27 -13.08
CA ILE A 417 -6.46 22.47 -12.24
C ILE A 417 -5.09 23.16 -12.19
N ASP A 418 -4.02 22.43 -12.54
CA ASP A 418 -2.65 22.90 -12.49
C ASP A 418 -1.74 22.07 -13.41
N VAL A 419 -0.81 22.75 -14.10
CA VAL A 419 0.17 22.17 -15.02
C VAL A 419 1.51 22.85 -14.76
N GLU A 420 2.51 22.09 -14.34
CA GLU A 420 3.85 22.61 -14.07
C GLU A 420 4.90 21.83 -14.87
N SER A 421 5.65 22.51 -15.75
CA SER A 421 6.88 21.92 -16.33
C SER A 421 8.02 22.01 -15.30
N ARG A 422 8.73 20.91 -15.13
CA ARG A 422 9.85 20.76 -14.19
C ARG A 422 10.93 19.92 -14.85
N GLN A 423 12.18 20.10 -14.44
CA GLN A 423 13.23 19.17 -14.80
C GLN A 423 13.38 18.09 -13.74
N THR A 424 13.58 16.85 -14.17
CA THR A 424 13.89 15.74 -13.28
C THR A 424 15.17 16.07 -12.54
N ARG A 425 15.14 15.91 -11.22
CA ARG A 425 16.37 16.09 -10.45
C ARG A 425 17.30 14.90 -10.66
N ARG A 426 16.78 13.68 -10.89
CA ARG A 426 17.48 12.38 -11.08
C ARG A 426 17.06 11.66 -12.32
N ASP A 427 17.98 10.81 -12.72
CA ASP A 427 17.69 9.60 -13.44
C ASP A 427 16.43 8.92 -12.92
N PHE A 428 15.50 8.75 -13.83
CA PHE A 428 14.13 8.46 -13.54
C PHE A 428 13.76 7.16 -14.26
N PRO A 429 13.52 6.04 -13.55
CA PRO A 429 13.20 4.76 -14.17
C PRO A 429 11.75 4.76 -14.69
N LEU A 430 11.57 4.16 -15.85
CA LEU A 430 10.35 4.24 -16.64
C LEU A 430 9.81 2.85 -16.92
N TYR A 431 8.50 2.72 -16.72
CA TYR A 431 7.76 1.50 -16.94
C TYR A 431 6.77 1.76 -18.07
N ASN A 432 6.73 0.86 -19.04
CA ASN A 432 5.77 0.93 -20.13
C ASN A 432 5.21 -0.46 -20.42
N ILE A 433 3.92 -0.51 -20.76
CA ILE A 433 3.21 -1.71 -21.18
C ILE A 433 2.48 -1.37 -22.47
N GLY A 434 2.54 -2.27 -23.45
CA GLY A 434 1.72 -2.20 -24.64
C GLY A 434 0.49 -3.06 -24.49
N VAL A 435 -0.64 -2.59 -25.00
CA VAL A 435 -1.95 -3.21 -24.87
C VAL A 435 -2.55 -3.42 -26.24
N GLU A 436 -3.13 -4.60 -26.48
CA GLU A 436 -3.78 -4.93 -27.75
C GLU A 436 -4.88 -3.91 -28.14
N ASP A 437 -5.14 -3.82 -29.45
CA ASP A 437 -6.06 -2.90 -30.14
C ASP A 437 -5.64 -1.42 -30.15
N ASP A 438 -5.64 -0.79 -28.99
CA ASP A 438 -5.65 0.67 -28.87
C ASP A 438 -4.63 1.23 -27.90
N GLU A 439 -3.71 0.37 -27.40
CA GLU A 439 -2.54 0.75 -26.59
C GLU A 439 -2.87 1.58 -25.34
N SER A 440 -4.14 1.54 -24.92
CA SER A 440 -4.67 2.30 -23.79
C SER A 440 -4.86 1.45 -22.56
N TYR A 441 -4.70 2.06 -21.38
CA TYR A 441 -4.94 1.42 -20.10
C TYR A 441 -5.31 2.44 -19.02
N ILE A 442 -5.97 1.97 -17.97
CA ILE A 442 -6.29 2.81 -16.80
C ILE A 442 -5.15 2.78 -15.79
N ALA A 443 -4.45 3.91 -15.64
CA ALA A 443 -3.38 4.11 -14.67
C ALA A 443 -3.83 5.06 -13.55
N ALA A 444 -3.86 4.58 -12.30
CA ALA A 444 -4.32 5.33 -11.13
C ALA A 444 -5.71 6.01 -11.33
N GLY A 445 -6.60 5.35 -12.09
CA GLY A 445 -7.94 5.83 -12.41
C GLY A 445 -8.01 6.74 -13.66
N VAL A 446 -6.88 7.07 -14.29
CA VAL A 446 -6.82 7.97 -15.46
C VAL A 446 -6.62 7.16 -16.73
N VAL A 447 -7.32 7.55 -17.80
CA VAL A 447 -7.10 6.96 -19.13
C VAL A 447 -5.74 7.42 -19.64
N SER A 448 -4.86 6.46 -19.90
CA SER A 448 -3.51 6.66 -20.42
C SER A 448 -3.31 5.80 -21.66
N HIS A 449 -2.39 6.19 -22.52
CA HIS A 449 -1.93 5.40 -23.67
C HIS A 449 -0.41 5.27 -23.58
N ASN A 450 0.15 4.27 -24.28
CA ASN A 450 1.56 3.90 -24.30
C ASN A 450 2.54 5.04 -23.89
N CYS A 451 3.33 4.71 -22.86
CA CYS A 451 4.51 5.36 -22.27
C CYS A 451 4.35 6.39 -21.13
N ARG A 452 4.62 5.89 -19.91
CA ARG A 452 5.41 6.46 -18.78
C ARG A 452 4.74 7.32 -17.69
N PRO A 453 4.35 6.69 -16.56
CA PRO A 453 4.17 7.39 -15.28
C PRO A 453 5.07 6.93 -14.07
N PRO A 454 5.36 7.80 -13.05
CA PRO A 454 6.35 7.68 -11.95
C PRO A 454 5.91 7.17 -10.57
N GLY A 455 6.89 6.66 -9.80
CA GLY A 455 6.94 6.83 -8.33
C GLY A 455 8.19 6.22 -7.66
N ASN A 456 8.95 7.00 -6.89
CA ASN A 456 9.89 6.51 -5.86
C ASN A 456 9.87 7.55 -4.75
N ARG A 457 8.84 7.47 -3.91
CA ARG A 457 8.60 8.41 -2.81
C ARG A 457 9.57 8.12 -1.65
N ASN A 458 9.71 9.10 -0.76
CA ASN A 458 10.41 8.88 0.49
C ASN A 458 9.59 7.94 1.42
N PRO A 459 10.25 7.24 2.37
CA PRO A 459 9.57 6.54 3.45
C PRO A 459 8.63 7.46 4.23
N GLU A 460 7.48 6.93 4.63
CA GLU A 460 6.56 7.58 5.56
C GLU A 460 7.04 7.36 7.02
N ALA A 461 6.56 8.19 7.94
CA ALA A 461 7.03 8.18 9.34
C ALA A 461 6.75 6.85 10.06
N ASP A 462 5.64 6.18 9.75
CA ASP A 462 5.30 4.85 10.26
C ASP A 462 6.25 3.77 9.76
N GLU A 463 6.72 3.88 8.50
CA GLU A 463 7.68 2.96 7.90
C GLU A 463 9.06 3.09 8.56
N LEU A 464 9.50 4.34 8.79
CA LEU A 464 10.74 4.63 9.54
C LEU A 464 10.67 4.13 10.98
N ALA A 465 9.58 4.43 11.70
CA ALA A 465 9.39 4.00 13.08
C ALA A 465 9.36 2.47 13.22
N THR A 466 8.75 1.77 12.25
CA THR A 466 8.71 0.30 12.25
C THR A 466 10.09 -0.31 12.02
N CYS A 467 10.94 0.34 11.21
CA CYS A 467 12.26 -0.17 10.85
C CYS A 467 13.36 0.23 11.85
N ALA A 468 13.16 1.32 12.61
CA ALA A 468 14.14 1.87 13.53
C ALA A 468 14.70 0.87 14.56
N PRO A 469 13.89 0.01 15.22
CA PRO A 469 14.43 -0.97 16.16
C PRO A 469 15.43 -1.95 15.54
N PHE A 470 15.26 -2.27 14.25
CA PHE A 470 16.19 -3.15 13.53
C PHE A 470 17.52 -2.46 13.25
N LEU A 471 17.46 -1.20 12.82
CA LEU A 471 18.67 -0.41 12.61
C LEU A 471 19.42 -0.20 13.93
N GLN A 472 18.71 0.07 15.03
CA GLN A 472 19.30 0.17 16.36
C GLN A 472 19.98 -1.13 16.79
N ALA A 473 19.34 -2.28 16.55
CA ALA A 473 19.92 -3.59 16.84
C ALA A 473 21.18 -3.88 16.00
N GLN A 474 21.22 -3.46 14.73
CA GLN A 474 22.42 -3.57 13.88
C GLN A 474 23.56 -2.71 14.43
N LEU A 475 23.26 -1.44 14.75
CA LEU A 475 24.26 -0.52 15.30
C LEU A 475 24.74 -0.96 16.69
N GLY A 476 23.89 -1.60 17.48
CA GLY A 476 24.26 -2.17 18.79
C GLY A 476 25.23 -3.35 18.67
N VAL A 477 25.19 -4.11 17.58
CA VAL A 477 26.15 -5.19 17.29
C VAL A 477 27.44 -4.63 16.70
N ILE A 478 27.35 -3.70 15.75
CA ILE A 478 28.52 -3.15 15.04
C ILE A 478 29.33 -2.20 15.93
N GLN A 479 28.66 -1.45 16.80
CA GLN A 479 29.24 -0.44 17.68
C GLN A 479 30.20 0.53 16.96
N PRO A 480 29.74 1.22 15.90
CA PRO A 480 30.63 2.06 15.11
C PRO A 480 31.13 3.27 15.90
N LYS A 481 32.30 3.77 15.52
CA LYS A 481 32.88 5.02 16.02
C LYS A 481 32.40 6.23 15.21
N VAL A 482 32.15 6.02 13.91
CA VAL A 482 31.68 7.06 12.97
C VAL A 482 30.52 6.54 12.12
N ILE A 483 29.48 7.36 11.99
CA ILE A 483 28.32 7.12 11.12
C ILE A 483 28.25 8.24 10.08
N LEU A 484 28.32 7.88 8.81
CA LEU A 484 28.06 8.77 7.68
C LEU A 484 26.61 8.62 7.22
N SER A 485 25.76 9.62 7.48
CA SER A 485 24.37 9.58 7.03
C SER A 485 24.22 10.23 5.65
N LEU A 486 23.56 9.50 4.74
CA LEU A 486 23.46 9.86 3.33
C LEU A 486 22.08 10.47 3.02
N GLY A 487 22.02 11.80 2.94
CA GLY A 487 20.82 12.56 2.58
C GLY A 487 19.92 12.92 3.76
N SER A 488 18.88 13.73 3.47
CA SER A 488 18.01 14.32 4.50
C SER A 488 17.23 13.27 5.30
N VAL A 489 16.65 12.26 4.65
CA VAL A 489 15.74 11.33 5.33
C VAL A 489 16.48 10.47 6.36
N ALA A 490 17.61 9.88 5.97
CA ALA A 490 18.44 9.10 6.89
C ALA A 490 18.94 9.96 8.05
N THR A 491 19.43 11.17 7.76
CA THR A 491 19.94 12.10 8.77
C THR A 491 18.85 12.53 9.76
N GLN A 492 17.68 12.93 9.26
CA GLN A 492 16.55 13.36 10.09
C GLN A 492 16.02 12.23 10.97
N ALA A 493 15.95 11.00 10.43
CA ALA A 493 15.51 9.83 11.17
C ALA A 493 16.48 9.46 12.30
N LEU A 494 17.79 9.55 12.05
CA LEU A 494 18.82 9.25 13.06
C LEU A 494 18.90 10.34 14.15
N LEU A 495 18.87 11.62 13.76
CA LEU A 495 18.99 12.73 14.70
C LEU A 495 17.66 13.14 15.37
N GLY A 496 16.53 12.56 14.95
CA GLY A 496 15.21 12.95 15.48
C GLY A 496 14.82 14.40 15.18
N THR A 497 15.27 14.95 14.04
CA THR A 497 15.06 16.36 13.67
C THR A 497 14.27 16.51 12.36
N ARG A 498 13.76 17.72 12.10
CA ARG A 498 13.14 18.12 10.83
C ARG A 498 13.99 19.09 10.01
N GLU A 499 15.19 19.42 10.50
CA GLU A 499 16.07 20.37 9.81
C GLU A 499 16.54 19.85 8.43
N PRO A 500 16.65 20.72 7.42
CA PRO A 500 17.09 20.33 6.09
C PRO A 500 18.59 19.97 6.08
N ILE A 501 19.00 19.06 5.18
CA ILE A 501 20.38 18.58 5.08
C ILE A 501 21.42 19.70 4.94
N GLY A 502 21.08 20.80 4.26
CA GLY A 502 21.97 21.95 4.09
C GLY A 502 22.39 22.62 5.40
N LYS A 503 21.58 22.52 6.47
CA LYS A 503 21.93 23.02 7.81
C LYS A 503 22.68 21.99 8.66
N LEU A 504 22.45 20.71 8.39
CA LEU A 504 22.97 19.60 9.19
C LEU A 504 24.36 19.14 8.75
N ARG A 505 24.68 19.23 7.45
CA ARG A 505 25.97 18.81 6.90
C ARG A 505 27.13 19.73 7.29
N GLY A 506 28.36 19.24 7.11
CA GLY A 506 29.58 19.98 7.46
C GLY A 506 29.82 20.14 8.97
N ARG A 507 29.12 19.37 9.80
CA ARG A 507 29.20 19.40 11.27
C ARG A 507 29.20 17.98 11.82
N VAL A 508 29.79 17.82 13.00
CA VAL A 508 29.80 16.56 13.76
C VAL A 508 28.62 16.59 14.74
N HIS A 509 27.80 15.54 14.73
CA HIS A 509 26.67 15.40 15.64
C HIS A 509 26.94 14.25 16.63
N PRO A 510 26.73 14.43 17.93
CA PRO A 510 26.80 13.33 18.89
C PRO A 510 25.75 12.25 18.56
N PHE A 511 26.14 10.97 18.59
CA PHE A 511 25.22 9.86 18.35
C PHE A 511 25.60 8.65 19.22
N GLY A 512 25.08 8.59 20.44
CA GLY A 512 25.50 7.60 21.43
C GLY A 512 27.01 7.68 21.68
N ASN A 513 27.71 6.56 21.54
CA ASN A 513 29.18 6.49 21.63
C ASN A 513 29.89 6.82 20.31
N ALA A 514 29.13 7.00 19.24
CA ALA A 514 29.62 7.36 17.91
C ALA A 514 29.46 8.86 17.65
N VAL A 515 29.98 9.31 16.53
CA VAL A 515 29.57 10.57 15.91
C VAL A 515 28.88 10.35 14.59
N LEU A 516 27.89 11.19 14.30
CA LEU A 516 27.14 11.18 13.05
C LEU A 516 27.52 12.40 12.22
N ILE A 517 27.87 12.17 10.96
CA ILE A 517 28.30 13.19 10.01
C ILE A 517 27.37 13.13 8.80
N PRO A 518 26.49 14.13 8.63
CA PRO A 518 25.59 14.18 7.50
C PRO A 518 26.30 14.62 6.23
N THR A 519 26.00 13.95 5.11
CA THR A 519 26.39 14.41 3.79
C THR A 519 25.27 14.19 2.77
N PHE A 520 25.51 14.62 1.53
CA PHE A 520 24.57 14.40 0.44
C PHE A 520 24.48 12.91 0.07
N HIS A 521 23.27 12.46 -0.24
CA HIS A 521 23.08 11.11 -0.76
C HIS A 521 23.84 10.97 -2.10
N PRO A 522 24.53 9.86 -2.41
CA PRO A 522 25.25 9.69 -3.68
C PRO A 522 24.34 9.90 -4.90
N ALA A 523 23.12 9.37 -4.84
CA ALA A 523 22.10 9.68 -5.84
C ALA A 523 21.87 11.20 -6.02
N PHE A 524 21.87 12.03 -4.98
CA PHE A 524 21.78 13.50 -5.12
C PHE A 524 23.02 14.13 -5.80
N LEU A 525 24.20 13.56 -5.64
CA LEU A 525 25.41 14.03 -6.31
C LEU A 525 25.47 13.62 -7.77
N LEU A 526 24.95 12.44 -8.11
CA LEU A 526 24.73 12.03 -9.51
C LEU A 526 23.72 12.93 -10.22
N ARG A 527 22.67 13.30 -9.49
CA ARG A 527 21.63 14.25 -9.91
C ARG A 527 22.13 15.65 -10.21
N ASN A 528 23.02 16.14 -9.36
CA ASN A 528 23.53 17.50 -9.40
C ASN A 528 25.05 17.41 -9.54
N PRO A 529 25.55 17.13 -10.76
CA PRO A 529 26.97 16.82 -10.97
C PRO A 529 27.89 18.04 -10.81
N GLY A 530 27.34 19.22 -10.49
CA GLY A 530 28.08 20.46 -10.29
C GLY A 530 29.23 20.31 -9.28
N PRO A 531 30.37 20.98 -9.53
CA PRO A 531 31.58 20.82 -8.72
C PRO A 531 31.37 21.28 -7.27
N GLU A 532 30.45 22.22 -7.04
CA GLU A 532 30.10 22.73 -5.71
C GLU A 532 29.61 21.61 -4.78
N TYR A 533 28.58 20.85 -5.17
CA TYR A 533 28.00 19.81 -4.31
C TYR A 533 28.96 18.63 -4.10
N LYS A 534 29.77 18.31 -5.12
CA LYS A 534 30.83 17.29 -4.99
C LYS A 534 31.92 17.75 -4.03
N ARG A 535 32.37 19.00 -4.12
CA ARG A 535 33.33 19.59 -3.19
C ARG A 535 32.79 19.58 -1.78
N MET A 536 31.55 20.01 -1.59
CA MET A 536 30.86 19.96 -0.31
C MET A 536 30.82 18.54 0.27
N ALA A 537 30.37 17.56 -0.50
CA ALA A 537 30.37 16.16 -0.06
C ALA A 537 31.78 15.66 0.28
N TYR A 538 32.79 16.08 -0.50
CA TYR A 538 34.19 15.74 -0.22
C TYR A 538 34.70 16.37 1.09
N GLU A 539 34.31 17.61 1.42
CA GLU A 539 34.61 18.20 2.73
C GLU A 539 33.96 17.42 3.88
N ASP A 540 32.72 16.96 3.72
CA ASP A 540 32.04 16.12 4.72
C ASP A 540 32.77 14.78 4.89
N LEU A 541 33.23 14.17 3.80
CA LEU A 541 34.01 12.93 3.83
C LEU A 541 35.35 13.12 4.53
N LYS A 542 36.06 14.23 4.28
CA LYS A 542 37.30 14.57 5.00
C LYS A 542 37.05 14.80 6.49
N LEU A 543 35.90 15.39 6.86
CA LEU A 543 35.49 15.50 8.26
C LEU A 543 35.27 14.11 8.86
N ALA A 544 34.54 13.23 8.16
CA ALA A 544 34.31 11.85 8.59
C ALA A 544 35.60 11.05 8.75
N ARG A 545 36.55 11.23 7.83
CA ARG A 545 37.86 10.59 7.94
C ARG A 545 38.65 11.07 9.15
N ARG A 546 38.66 12.38 9.41
CA ARG A 546 39.32 12.95 10.60
C ARG A 546 38.75 12.40 11.90
N GLU A 547 37.42 12.36 12.02
CA GLU A 547 36.76 11.81 13.21
C GLU A 547 37.01 10.31 13.38
N TYR A 548 37.14 9.57 12.27
CA TYR A 548 37.46 8.15 12.24
C TYR A 548 38.89 7.87 12.73
N ASP A 549 39.88 8.57 12.17
CA ASP A 549 41.29 8.41 12.56
C ASP A 549 41.53 8.80 14.03
N ALA A 550 40.88 9.88 14.49
CA ALA A 550 40.98 10.36 15.88
C ALA A 550 40.39 9.38 16.91
N ARG A 551 39.41 8.56 16.51
CA ARG A 551 38.76 7.57 17.39
C ARG A 551 39.36 6.17 17.26
N ARG A 552 40.18 5.89 16.23
CA ARG A 552 40.95 4.63 16.15
C ARG A 552 42.24 4.66 16.98
N THR A 553 42.79 5.85 17.19
CA THR A 553 44.01 6.08 17.99
C THR A 553 43.74 6.21 19.49
N ARG A 554 42.47 6.21 19.89
CA ARG A 554 41.98 6.05 21.27
C ARG A 554 41.32 4.68 21.40
#